data_AF-A0A3B1DRS8-F1
#
_entry.id   AF-A0A3B1DRS8-F1
#
_cell.length_a   1.000
_cell.length_b   1.000
_cell.length_c   1.000
_cell.angle_alpha   90.00
_cell.angle_beta   90.00
_cell.angle_gamma   90.00
#
_symmetry.space_group_name_H-M   'P 1'
#
loop_
_entity.id
_entity.type
_entity.pdbx_description
1 polymer ?
#
loop_
_entity_poly.entity_id
_entity_poly.type
_entity_poly.pdbx_seq_one_letter_code
_entity_poly.pdbx_strand_id
1 'polypeptide(L)'
;MAGSVLIVDDETVVIKSCERILAPEGYSVQGAVRSREAMDMIKKGDFDLVITDLKMPEVDGIELIRWIRKNSPGAGIVVITGYPSQESIKDALELGIIDYLPKPFSPQLLIDVTEKAFTTVKATLGKERPEAEEDIEAKLKDIMEVIEKYKTKPGALIPVLQKVQGVLGYLPPAVQRIIAKELNLPVSEVHAVVSFYSFFTMKPKGKHNVRVCLGTACYVKRAAEILEKVKEYLGIDEGGITEDKKFSLETVRCLGACGLAPVVVVDHDIYGSVDPVKVSGTIKQYN
;
A
#
# COMPACT_ATOMS: atom_id res chain seq x y z
N MET A 1 16.75 -8.10 -13.76
CA MET A 1 16.37 -9.46 -13.31
C MET A 1 14.86 -9.55 -13.33
N ALA A 2 14.28 -10.63 -13.87
CA ALA A 2 12.83 -10.73 -14.11
C ALA A 2 12.01 -10.89 -12.82
N GLY A 3 12.62 -11.41 -11.75
CA GLY A 3 12.05 -11.54 -10.41
C GLY A 3 12.60 -12.77 -9.67
N SER A 4 12.29 -12.90 -8.38
CA SER A 4 12.64 -14.06 -7.54
C SER A 4 11.44 -14.99 -7.33
N VAL A 5 11.63 -16.29 -7.56
CA VAL A 5 10.58 -17.31 -7.50
C VAL A 5 10.98 -18.43 -6.54
N LEU A 6 10.09 -18.74 -5.59
CA LEU A 6 10.21 -19.93 -4.74
C LEU A 6 9.24 -20.99 -5.23
N ILE A 7 9.73 -22.20 -5.46
CA ILE A 7 8.93 -23.36 -5.86
C ILE A 7 8.88 -24.34 -4.70
N VAL A 8 7.68 -24.72 -4.29
CA VAL A 8 7.43 -25.61 -3.15
C VAL A 8 6.64 -26.82 -3.64
N ASP A 9 7.31 -27.97 -3.70
CA ASP A 9 6.71 -29.22 -4.20
C ASP A 9 7.47 -30.40 -3.56
N ASP A 10 6.76 -31.41 -3.08
CA ASP A 10 7.41 -32.59 -2.48
C ASP A 10 8.13 -33.45 -3.53
N GLU A 11 7.75 -33.31 -4.80
CA GLU A 11 8.42 -33.93 -5.92
C GLU A 11 9.59 -33.06 -6.43
N THR A 12 10.82 -33.45 -6.08
CA THR A 12 12.05 -32.80 -6.59
C THR A 12 12.14 -32.72 -8.12
N VAL A 13 11.45 -33.61 -8.83
CA VAL A 13 11.37 -33.61 -10.29
C VAL A 13 10.59 -32.39 -10.80
N VAL A 14 9.50 -32.02 -10.12
CA VAL A 14 8.68 -30.85 -10.46
C VAL A 14 9.49 -29.57 -10.22
N ILE A 15 10.16 -29.45 -9.07
CA ILE A 15 11.05 -28.32 -8.75
C ILE A 15 12.09 -28.13 -9.86
N LYS A 16 12.84 -29.18 -10.20
CA LYS A 16 13.89 -29.12 -11.24
C LYS A 16 13.33 -28.82 -12.62
N SER A 17 12.13 -29.30 -12.92
CA SER A 17 11.45 -29.01 -14.18
C SER A 17 11.14 -27.52 -14.27
N CYS A 18 10.50 -26.96 -13.25
CA CYS A 18 10.18 -25.54 -13.22
C CYS A 18 11.43 -24.64 -13.20
N GLU A 19 12.48 -25.03 -12.48
CA GLU A 19 13.77 -24.33 -12.50
C GLU A 19 14.36 -24.27 -13.91
N ARG A 20 14.35 -25.39 -14.65
CA ARG A 20 14.83 -25.45 -16.03
C ARG A 20 13.99 -24.63 -17.01
N ILE A 21 12.70 -24.46 -16.72
CA ILE A 21 11.78 -23.70 -17.58
C ILE A 21 11.90 -22.19 -17.30
N LEU A 22 12.00 -21.79 -16.03
CA LEU A 22 11.94 -20.39 -15.61
C LEU A 22 13.31 -19.71 -15.55
N ALA A 23 14.41 -20.44 -15.29
CA ALA A 23 15.74 -19.83 -15.25
C ALA A 23 16.19 -19.23 -16.60
N PRO A 24 15.93 -19.86 -17.78
CA PRO A 24 16.22 -19.26 -19.09
C PRO A 24 15.46 -17.96 -19.36
N GLU A 25 14.26 -17.82 -18.80
CA GLU A 25 13.43 -16.61 -18.89
C GLU A 25 13.93 -15.46 -17.98
N GLY A 26 15.02 -15.68 -17.23
CA GLY A 26 15.69 -14.66 -16.42
C GLY A 26 15.16 -14.51 -14.99
N TYR A 27 14.39 -15.49 -14.51
CA TYR A 27 13.95 -15.57 -13.11
C TYR A 27 15.03 -16.22 -12.23
N SER A 28 15.19 -15.72 -11.00
CA SER A 28 15.99 -16.40 -9.97
C SER A 28 15.08 -17.40 -9.25
N VAL A 29 15.29 -18.69 -9.49
CA VAL A 29 14.43 -19.75 -8.98
C VAL A 29 15.12 -20.48 -7.84
N GLN A 30 14.41 -20.69 -6.74
CA GLN A 30 14.84 -21.56 -5.65
C GLN A 30 13.74 -22.58 -5.36
N GLY A 31 14.13 -23.77 -4.89
CA GLY A 31 13.21 -24.86 -4.60
C GLY A 31 13.23 -25.27 -3.14
N ALA A 32 12.06 -25.65 -2.60
CA ALA A 32 11.90 -26.25 -1.28
C ALA A 32 11.03 -27.51 -1.39
N VAL A 33 11.43 -28.60 -0.74
CA VAL A 33 10.69 -29.87 -0.79
C VAL A 33 9.64 -30.01 0.31
N ARG A 34 9.62 -29.08 1.26
CA ARG A 34 8.69 -29.06 2.39
C ARG A 34 8.27 -27.63 2.74
N SER A 35 7.05 -27.48 3.26
CA SER A 35 6.51 -26.19 3.72
C SER A 35 7.39 -25.51 4.78
N ARG A 36 8.02 -26.27 5.69
CA ARG A 36 8.89 -25.71 6.74
C ARG A 36 10.16 -25.08 6.16
N GLU A 37 10.77 -25.77 5.18
CA GLU A 37 11.93 -25.25 4.47
C GLU A 37 11.58 -23.96 3.71
N ALA A 38 10.42 -23.97 3.02
CA ALA A 38 9.90 -22.78 2.35
C ALA A 38 9.71 -21.61 3.32
N MET A 39 9.10 -21.84 4.49
CA MET A 39 8.94 -20.80 5.52
C MET A 39 10.27 -20.23 6.00
N ASP A 40 11.29 -21.07 6.21
CA ASP A 40 12.61 -20.61 6.65
C ASP A 40 13.37 -19.86 5.55
N MET A 41 13.16 -20.23 4.27
CA MET A 41 13.69 -19.49 3.14
C MET A 41 13.03 -18.11 3.02
N ILE A 42 11.70 -18.03 3.13
CA ILE A 42 10.95 -16.76 3.07
C ILE A 42 11.29 -15.83 4.24
N LYS A 43 11.67 -16.36 5.40
CA LYS A 43 12.18 -15.52 6.51
C LYS A 43 13.55 -14.92 6.23
N LYS A 44 14.38 -15.59 5.42
CA LYS A 44 15.79 -15.23 5.18
C LYS A 44 15.97 -14.40 3.92
N GLY A 45 15.02 -14.42 3.00
CA GLY A 45 15.08 -13.68 1.75
C GLY A 45 13.70 -13.27 1.25
N ASP A 46 13.67 -12.24 0.41
CA ASP A 46 12.46 -11.75 -0.21
C ASP A 46 12.20 -12.50 -1.52
N PHE A 47 11.06 -13.17 -1.60
CA PHE A 47 10.55 -13.78 -2.84
C PHE A 47 9.39 -12.96 -3.39
N ASP A 48 9.44 -12.62 -4.68
CA ASP A 48 8.38 -11.89 -5.35
C ASP A 48 7.18 -12.79 -5.67
N LEU A 49 7.43 -14.08 -5.95
CA LEU A 49 6.42 -15.07 -6.28
C LEU A 49 6.72 -16.40 -5.59
N VAL A 50 5.70 -17.00 -4.99
CA VAL A 50 5.74 -18.36 -4.45
C VAL A 50 4.78 -19.23 -5.24
N ILE A 51 5.30 -20.32 -5.81
CA ILE A 51 4.54 -21.35 -6.50
C ILE A 51 4.54 -22.60 -5.62
N THR A 52 3.39 -23.00 -5.09
CA THR A 52 3.30 -24.11 -4.12
C THR A 52 2.31 -25.18 -4.54
N ASP A 53 2.63 -26.46 -4.33
CA ASP A 53 1.63 -27.52 -4.34
C ASP A 53 0.66 -27.33 -3.17
N LEU A 54 -0.59 -27.71 -3.41
CA LEU A 54 -1.68 -27.70 -2.45
C LEU A 54 -1.65 -28.97 -1.59
N LYS A 55 -1.23 -30.10 -2.16
CA LYS A 55 -1.16 -31.40 -1.47
C LYS A 55 0.28 -31.80 -1.21
N MET A 56 0.80 -31.43 -0.04
CA MET A 56 2.09 -31.89 0.46
C MET A 56 1.93 -32.76 1.71
N PRO A 57 2.82 -33.74 1.95
CA PRO A 57 2.87 -34.45 3.21
C PRO A 57 3.28 -33.54 4.38
N GLU A 58 2.79 -33.84 5.58
CA GLU A 58 3.05 -33.13 6.87
C GLU A 58 2.32 -31.79 7.08
N VAL A 59 2.40 -30.84 6.14
CA VAL A 59 1.79 -29.49 6.27
C VAL A 59 1.06 -29.14 4.97
N ASP A 60 -0.24 -28.90 5.08
CA ASP A 60 -1.11 -28.55 3.95
C ASP A 60 -0.64 -27.24 3.28
N GLY A 61 -0.62 -27.21 1.94
CA GLY A 61 -0.27 -26.02 1.17
C GLY A 61 -1.09 -24.80 1.57
N ILE A 62 -2.33 -25.01 2.06
CA ILE A 62 -3.20 -23.96 2.61
C ILE A 62 -2.57 -23.27 3.84
N GLU A 63 -1.92 -24.02 4.74
CA GLU A 63 -1.26 -23.43 5.91
C GLU A 63 -0.05 -22.58 5.50
N LEU A 64 0.69 -23.02 4.49
CA LEU A 64 1.79 -22.24 3.92
C LEU A 64 1.26 -20.93 3.33
N ILE A 65 0.18 -20.96 2.55
CA ILE A 65 -0.44 -19.75 1.98
C ILE A 65 -0.85 -18.77 3.09
N ARG A 66 -1.53 -19.25 4.13
CA ARG A 66 -1.91 -18.42 5.29
C ARG A 66 -0.69 -17.81 5.98
N TRP A 67 0.36 -18.59 6.14
CA TRP A 67 1.59 -18.12 6.77
C TRP A 67 2.30 -17.06 5.90
N ILE A 68 2.38 -17.26 4.58
CA ILE A 68 2.98 -16.30 3.64
C ILE A 68 2.18 -15.00 3.66
N ARG A 69 0.84 -15.06 3.59
CA ARG A 69 0.00 -13.85 3.65
C ARG A 69 0.21 -13.02 4.92
N LYS A 70 0.55 -13.67 6.04
CA LYS A 70 0.83 -12.99 7.31
C LYS A 70 2.25 -12.41 7.41
N ASN A 71 3.25 -13.07 6.83
CA ASN A 71 4.67 -12.74 7.03
C ASN A 71 5.32 -12.06 5.81
N SER A 72 4.80 -12.28 4.60
CA SER A 72 5.21 -11.66 3.34
C SER A 72 3.97 -11.35 2.49
N PRO A 73 3.18 -10.31 2.84
CA PRO A 73 1.93 -9.99 2.16
C PRO A 73 2.14 -9.55 0.70
N GLY A 74 3.31 -9.00 0.36
CA GLY A 74 3.67 -8.55 -0.98
C GLY A 74 4.05 -9.67 -1.95
N ALA A 75 4.28 -10.88 -1.47
CA ALA A 75 4.58 -12.02 -2.35
C ALA A 75 3.32 -12.45 -3.11
N GLY A 76 3.47 -12.63 -4.42
CA GLY A 76 2.48 -13.33 -5.23
C GLY A 76 2.43 -14.79 -4.83
N ILE A 77 1.25 -15.40 -4.89
CA ILE A 77 1.08 -16.81 -4.59
C ILE A 77 0.35 -17.46 -5.77
N VAL A 78 0.96 -18.47 -6.36
CA VAL A 78 0.37 -19.34 -7.37
C VAL A 78 0.32 -20.76 -6.83
N VAL A 79 -0.79 -21.45 -7.06
CA VAL A 79 -1.00 -22.80 -6.52
C VAL A 79 -0.89 -23.83 -7.61
N ILE A 80 -0.05 -24.85 -7.44
CA ILE A 80 -0.03 -26.03 -8.30
C ILE A 80 -1.04 -27.06 -7.75
N THR A 81 -1.87 -27.64 -8.60
CA THR A 81 -2.87 -28.65 -8.18
C THR A 81 -3.06 -29.77 -9.20
N GLY A 82 -3.03 -31.03 -8.76
CA GLY A 82 -3.24 -32.21 -9.61
C GLY A 82 -4.69 -32.69 -9.74
N TYR A 83 -5.61 -32.17 -8.92
CA TYR A 83 -7.05 -32.45 -9.02
C TYR A 83 -7.80 -31.24 -8.44
N PRO A 84 -8.32 -30.34 -9.29
CA PRO A 84 -9.12 -29.23 -8.81
C PRO A 84 -10.45 -29.75 -8.26
N SER A 85 -10.57 -29.91 -6.94
CA SER A 85 -11.88 -29.94 -6.31
C SER A 85 -12.40 -28.50 -6.21
N GLN A 86 -13.71 -28.30 -6.36
CA GLN A 86 -14.29 -26.95 -6.23
C GLN A 86 -14.01 -26.32 -4.86
N GLU A 87 -13.88 -27.16 -3.82
CA GLU A 87 -13.63 -26.74 -2.45
C GLU A 87 -12.20 -26.19 -2.27
N SER A 88 -11.18 -26.90 -2.76
CA SER A 88 -9.78 -26.45 -2.63
C SER A 88 -9.46 -25.21 -3.46
N ILE A 89 -10.12 -25.02 -4.61
CA ILE A 89 -9.97 -23.77 -5.40
C ILE A 89 -10.59 -22.59 -4.65
N LYS A 90 -11.79 -22.78 -4.08
CA LYS A 90 -12.50 -21.72 -3.36
C LYS A 90 -11.70 -21.24 -2.15
N ASP A 91 -11.17 -22.17 -1.37
CA ASP A 91 -10.34 -21.85 -0.20
C ASP A 91 -9.08 -21.09 -0.59
N ALA A 92 -8.42 -21.49 -1.68
CA ALA A 92 -7.22 -20.79 -2.15
C ALA A 92 -7.53 -19.37 -2.65
N LEU A 93 -8.64 -19.19 -3.37
CA LEU A 93 -9.09 -17.86 -3.81
C LEU A 93 -9.43 -16.94 -2.64
N GLU A 94 -10.08 -17.44 -1.59
CA GLU A 94 -10.38 -16.66 -0.38
C GLU A 94 -9.11 -16.22 0.37
N LEU A 95 -8.02 -16.96 0.22
CA LEU A 95 -6.69 -16.62 0.75
C LEU A 95 -5.89 -15.67 -0.15
N GLY A 96 -6.50 -15.23 -1.25
CA GLY A 96 -5.96 -14.21 -2.15
C GLY A 96 -4.82 -14.71 -3.03
N ILE A 97 -4.82 -15.98 -3.46
CA ILE A 97 -3.90 -16.43 -4.51
C ILE A 97 -4.12 -15.63 -5.80
N ILE A 98 -3.09 -15.53 -6.64
CA ILE A 98 -3.18 -14.83 -7.92
C ILE A 98 -3.78 -15.75 -8.99
N ASP A 99 -3.29 -16.97 -9.06
CA ASP A 99 -3.75 -17.96 -10.03
C ASP A 99 -3.40 -19.37 -9.57
N TYR A 100 -3.86 -20.37 -10.32
CA TYR A 100 -3.49 -21.77 -10.11
C TYR A 100 -2.99 -22.43 -11.40
N LEU A 101 -2.15 -23.45 -11.24
CA LEU A 101 -1.51 -24.22 -12.32
C LEU A 101 -1.91 -25.70 -12.20
N PRO A 102 -2.67 -26.26 -13.16
CA PRO A 102 -3.06 -27.67 -13.13
C PRO A 102 -1.88 -28.60 -13.46
N LYS A 103 -1.68 -29.69 -12.70
CA LYS A 103 -0.78 -30.80 -13.08
C LYS A 103 -1.56 -31.82 -13.94
N PRO A 104 -0.99 -32.33 -15.06
CA PRO A 104 0.26 -31.91 -15.67
C PRO A 104 0.10 -30.60 -16.45
N PHE A 105 1.11 -29.72 -16.39
CA PHE A 105 1.15 -28.45 -17.12
C PHE A 105 2.22 -28.49 -18.23
N SER A 106 2.02 -27.68 -19.27
CA SER A 106 3.04 -27.44 -20.29
C SER A 106 4.05 -26.37 -19.82
N PRO A 107 5.29 -26.38 -20.35
CA PRO A 107 6.26 -25.31 -20.07
C PRO A 107 5.71 -23.91 -20.39
N GLN A 108 4.98 -23.78 -21.51
CA GLN A 108 4.39 -22.51 -21.91
C GLN A 108 3.37 -22.00 -20.88
N LEU A 109 2.50 -22.88 -20.38
CA LEU A 109 1.51 -22.50 -19.37
C LEU A 109 2.17 -22.04 -18.07
N LEU A 110 3.27 -22.67 -17.65
CA LEU A 110 4.02 -22.23 -16.47
C LEU A 110 4.59 -20.83 -16.68
N ILE A 111 5.15 -20.54 -17.85
CA ILE A 111 5.69 -19.20 -18.19
C ILE A 111 4.56 -18.17 -18.18
N ASP A 112 3.45 -18.43 -18.89
CA ASP A 112 2.32 -17.51 -19.00
C ASP A 112 1.71 -17.17 -17.63
N VAL A 113 1.51 -18.18 -16.77
CA VAL A 113 0.99 -17.99 -15.41
C VAL A 113 1.99 -17.21 -14.56
N THR A 114 3.28 -17.49 -14.70
CA THR A 114 4.35 -16.78 -13.97
C THR A 114 4.40 -15.32 -14.39
N GLU A 115 4.41 -15.01 -15.69
CA GLU A 115 4.41 -13.64 -16.22
C GLU A 115 3.16 -12.86 -15.79
N LYS A 116 1.98 -13.48 -15.89
CA LYS A 116 0.72 -12.90 -15.43
C LYS A 116 0.76 -12.65 -13.93
N ALA A 117 1.31 -13.59 -13.16
CA ALA A 117 1.46 -13.44 -11.72
C ALA A 117 2.41 -12.29 -11.38
N PHE A 118 3.58 -12.21 -12.03
CA PHE A 118 4.50 -11.09 -11.85
C PHE A 118 3.90 -9.75 -12.28
N THR A 119 3.10 -9.71 -13.34
CA THR A 119 2.39 -8.49 -13.75
C THR A 119 1.35 -8.08 -12.72
N THR A 120 0.61 -9.05 -12.16
CA THR A 120 -0.38 -8.83 -11.10
C THR A 120 0.31 -8.41 -9.79
N VAL A 121 1.42 -9.05 -9.44
CA VAL A 121 2.30 -8.67 -8.32
C VAL A 121 2.82 -7.26 -8.55
N LYS A 122 3.35 -6.92 -9.72
CA LYS A 122 3.80 -5.55 -10.05
C LYS A 122 2.67 -4.54 -10.09
N ALA A 123 1.44 -4.93 -10.42
CA ALA A 123 0.27 -4.05 -10.39
C ALA A 123 -0.30 -3.87 -8.96
N THR A 124 -0.20 -4.91 -8.12
CA THR A 124 -0.63 -4.90 -6.71
C THR A 124 0.43 -4.24 -5.83
N LEU A 125 1.71 -4.62 -5.99
CA LEU A 125 2.88 -3.90 -5.49
C LEU A 125 3.04 -2.52 -6.12
N GLY A 126 2.49 -2.27 -7.31
CA GLY A 126 2.41 -0.92 -7.92
C GLY A 126 1.43 0.00 -7.21
N LYS A 127 0.58 -0.55 -6.32
CA LYS A 127 -0.24 0.22 -5.37
C LYS A 127 0.34 0.26 -3.96
N GLU A 128 1.36 -0.54 -3.62
CA GLU A 128 1.84 -0.71 -2.23
C GLU A 128 3.37 -0.65 -2.00
N ARG A 129 4.23 -0.65 -3.03
CA ARG A 129 5.64 -0.26 -2.91
C ARG A 129 5.77 1.18 -3.38
N PRO A 130 5.78 2.17 -2.48
CA PRO A 130 5.79 3.54 -2.94
C PRO A 130 7.24 4.02 -2.97
N GLU A 131 7.45 5.04 -3.78
CA GLU A 131 8.49 6.07 -3.62
C GLU A 131 8.66 6.54 -2.14
N ALA A 132 7.70 6.20 -1.26
CA ALA A 132 7.78 6.33 0.18
C ALA A 132 8.99 5.62 0.82
N GLU A 133 9.40 4.43 0.39
CA GLU A 133 10.49 3.71 1.08
C GLU A 133 11.86 4.38 0.86
N GLU A 134 12.13 4.93 -0.33
CA GLU A 134 13.32 5.76 -0.60
C GLU A 134 13.31 7.07 0.21
N ASP A 135 12.15 7.75 0.28
CA ASP A 135 11.98 8.95 1.12
C ASP A 135 12.09 8.64 2.63
N ILE A 136 11.62 7.47 3.06
CA ILE A 136 11.69 7.02 4.46
C ILE A 136 13.13 6.70 4.84
N GLU A 137 13.91 6.04 3.97
CA GLU A 137 15.30 5.70 4.26
C GLU A 137 16.19 6.95 4.31
N ALA A 138 15.97 7.91 3.38
CA ALA A 138 16.68 9.19 3.39
C ALA A 138 16.37 10.04 4.63
N LYS A 139 15.13 10.00 5.15
CA LYS A 139 14.67 10.77 6.31
C LYS A 139 14.65 9.97 7.62
N LEU A 140 15.14 8.73 7.61
CA LEU A 140 15.09 7.81 8.75
C LEU A 140 15.86 8.35 9.96
N LYS A 141 16.96 9.04 9.68
CA LYS A 141 17.81 9.70 10.68
C LYS A 141 17.04 10.80 11.44
N ASP A 142 16.30 11.64 10.72
CA ASP A 142 15.50 12.72 11.32
C ASP A 142 14.34 12.15 12.15
N ILE A 143 13.71 11.07 11.66
CA ILE A 143 12.64 10.36 12.38
C ILE A 143 13.17 9.81 13.71
N MET A 144 14.34 9.17 13.70
CA MET A 144 14.96 8.63 14.90
C MET A 144 15.33 9.73 15.92
N GLU A 145 15.90 10.85 15.47
CA GLU A 145 16.20 11.98 16.37
C GLU A 145 14.96 12.55 17.05
N VAL A 146 13.85 12.66 16.30
CA VAL A 146 12.56 13.08 16.86
C VAL A 146 12.08 12.09 17.91
N ILE A 147 12.11 10.79 17.63
CA ILE A 147 11.63 9.77 18.56
C ILE A 147 12.42 9.81 19.87
N GLU A 148 13.75 9.89 19.79
CA GLU A 148 14.63 9.89 20.97
C GLU A 148 14.37 11.09 21.88
N LYS A 149 14.07 12.26 21.30
CA LYS A 149 13.77 13.49 22.05
C LYS A 149 12.49 13.41 22.89
N TYR A 150 11.51 12.58 22.49
CA TYR A 150 10.21 12.50 23.15
C TYR A 150 9.97 11.19 23.91
N LYS A 151 10.85 10.19 23.75
CA LYS A 151 10.75 8.85 24.36
C LYS A 151 10.60 8.85 25.89
N THR A 152 11.09 9.89 26.57
CA THR A 152 11.08 10.02 28.04
C THR A 152 9.83 10.69 28.62
N LYS A 153 8.88 11.17 27.79
CA LYS A 153 7.68 11.87 28.28
C LYS A 153 6.45 10.95 28.28
N PRO A 154 5.61 10.96 29.35
CA PRO A 154 4.33 10.27 29.31
C PRO A 154 3.44 10.88 28.22
N GLY A 155 2.84 10.05 27.36
CA GLY A 155 2.01 10.50 26.24
C GLY A 155 2.79 10.92 24.98
N ALA A 156 3.99 10.42 24.77
CA ALA A 156 4.86 10.78 23.64
C ALA A 156 4.29 10.48 22.24
N LEU A 157 3.31 9.59 22.12
CA LEU A 157 2.83 9.08 20.83
C LEU A 157 2.30 10.18 19.89
N ILE A 158 1.37 11.04 20.35
CA ILE A 158 0.80 12.11 19.51
C ILE A 158 1.87 13.13 19.09
N PRO A 159 2.72 13.67 19.99
CA PRO A 159 3.81 14.58 19.62
C PRO A 159 4.79 13.97 18.61
N VAL A 160 5.15 12.69 18.76
CA VAL A 160 6.02 11.97 17.82
C VAL A 160 5.35 11.87 16.45
N LEU A 161 4.10 11.40 16.40
CA LEU A 161 3.35 11.29 15.14
C LEU A 161 3.22 12.65 14.43
N GLN A 162 2.95 13.72 15.17
CA GLN A 162 2.87 15.08 14.61
C GLN A 162 4.20 15.53 14.00
N LYS A 163 5.33 15.30 14.68
CA LYS A 163 6.64 15.71 14.16
C LYS A 163 7.12 14.84 13.01
N VAL A 164 6.89 13.53 13.07
CA VAL A 164 7.20 12.62 11.96
C VAL A 164 6.37 12.96 10.73
N GLN A 165 5.07 13.24 10.89
CA GLN A 165 4.23 13.73 9.79
C GLN A 165 4.71 15.09 9.26
N GLY A 166 5.28 15.96 10.09
CA GLY A 166 5.87 17.21 9.62
C GLY A 166 7.10 17.02 8.72
N VAL A 167 7.88 15.95 8.95
CA VAL A 167 9.09 15.64 8.17
C VAL A 167 8.73 14.89 6.87
N LEU A 168 7.79 13.94 6.96
CA LEU A 168 7.44 13.04 5.86
C LEU A 168 6.20 13.49 5.07
N GLY A 169 5.35 14.35 5.64
CA GLY A 169 4.07 14.80 5.08
C GLY A 169 2.89 13.85 5.33
N TYR A 170 3.18 12.58 5.61
CA TYR A 170 2.19 11.52 5.85
C TYR A 170 2.78 10.41 6.74
N LEU A 171 1.95 9.46 7.16
CA LEU A 171 2.29 8.40 8.12
C LEU A 171 1.95 7.01 7.53
N PRO A 172 2.82 6.45 6.67
CA PRO A 172 2.59 5.14 6.07
C PRO A 172 2.72 4.02 7.11
N PRO A 173 2.14 2.82 6.86
CA PRO A 173 2.22 1.70 7.79
C PRO A 173 3.64 1.30 8.20
N ALA A 174 4.63 1.46 7.31
CA ALA A 174 6.03 1.20 7.59
C ALA A 174 6.57 2.10 8.72
N VAL A 175 6.32 3.41 8.63
CA VAL A 175 6.72 4.38 9.66
C VAL A 175 5.99 4.13 10.99
N GLN A 176 4.72 3.77 10.93
CA GLN A 176 3.95 3.42 12.15
C GLN A 176 4.56 2.22 12.89
N ARG A 177 5.05 1.20 12.17
CA ARG A 177 5.76 0.05 12.77
C ARG A 177 7.07 0.46 13.44
N ILE A 178 7.83 1.37 12.82
CA ILE A 178 9.08 1.90 13.40
C ILE A 178 8.79 2.62 14.72
N ILE A 179 7.80 3.52 14.72
CA ILE A 179 7.39 4.27 15.91
C ILE A 179 6.89 3.33 17.03
N ALA A 180 6.09 2.32 16.67
CA ALA A 180 5.59 1.32 17.62
C ALA A 180 6.74 0.55 18.30
N LYS A 181 7.74 0.13 17.52
CA LYS A 181 8.92 -0.58 18.02
C LYS A 181 9.74 0.29 18.97
N GLU A 182 9.98 1.55 18.60
CA GLU A 182 10.81 2.45 19.41
C GLU A 182 10.12 2.92 20.70
N LEU A 183 8.80 3.13 20.67
CA LEU A 183 8.02 3.52 21.85
C LEU A 183 7.58 2.31 22.70
N ASN A 184 7.92 1.08 22.28
CA ASN A 184 7.49 -0.17 22.91
C ASN A 184 5.96 -0.26 23.08
N LEU A 185 5.22 0.12 22.03
CA LEU A 185 3.76 0.10 21.97
C LEU A 185 3.28 -0.92 20.92
N PRO A 186 2.09 -1.53 21.09
CA PRO A 186 1.47 -2.34 20.06
C PRO A 186 1.22 -1.54 18.78
N VAL A 187 1.50 -2.14 17.61
CA VAL A 187 1.25 -1.50 16.30
C VAL A 187 -0.22 -1.11 16.14
N SER A 188 -1.14 -1.89 16.72
CA SER A 188 -2.57 -1.61 16.73
C SER A 188 -2.92 -0.31 17.44
N GLU A 189 -2.21 0.05 18.51
CA GLU A 189 -2.44 1.28 19.27
C GLU A 189 -2.02 2.52 18.45
N VAL A 190 -0.87 2.44 17.80
CA VAL A 190 -0.38 3.51 16.90
C VAL A 190 -1.35 3.70 15.73
N HIS A 191 -1.78 2.60 15.10
CA HIS A 191 -2.74 2.63 14.00
C HIS A 191 -4.10 3.17 14.44
N ALA A 192 -4.57 2.81 15.64
CA ALA A 192 -5.82 3.33 16.21
C ALA A 192 -5.76 4.86 16.35
N VAL A 193 -4.66 5.42 16.86
CA VAL A 193 -4.49 6.87 16.98
C VAL A 193 -4.45 7.55 15.62
N VAL A 194 -3.68 7.00 14.66
CA VAL A 194 -3.56 7.58 13.31
C VAL A 194 -4.90 7.56 12.56
N SER A 195 -5.68 6.48 12.70
CA SER A 195 -6.99 6.35 12.06
C SER A 195 -8.09 7.15 12.75
N PHE A 196 -7.97 7.42 14.06
CA PHE A 196 -8.98 8.15 14.83
C PHE A 196 -8.90 9.66 14.64
N TYR A 197 -7.70 10.25 14.61
CA TYR A 197 -7.53 11.69 14.47
C TYR A 197 -7.45 12.11 13.00
N SER A 198 -8.39 12.95 12.55
CA SER A 198 -8.42 13.51 11.19
C SER A 198 -7.20 14.36 10.82
N PHE A 199 -6.39 14.76 11.81
CA PHE A 199 -5.14 15.48 11.60
C PHE A 199 -4.07 14.60 10.94
N PHE A 200 -4.07 13.30 11.23
CA PHE A 200 -3.10 12.36 10.67
C PHE A 200 -3.56 11.84 9.31
N THR A 201 -2.60 11.55 8.44
CA THR A 201 -2.89 11.10 7.08
C THR A 201 -1.94 9.99 6.70
N MET A 202 -2.50 8.87 6.24
CA MET A 202 -1.73 7.70 5.79
C MET A 202 -1.30 7.79 4.33
N LYS A 203 -1.98 8.63 3.55
CA LYS A 203 -1.71 8.90 2.14
C LYS A 203 -0.80 10.14 1.99
N PRO A 204 0.04 10.19 0.94
CA PRO A 204 0.82 11.38 0.65
C PRO A 204 -0.07 12.61 0.45
N LYS A 205 0.31 13.75 1.02
CA LYS A 205 -0.29 15.05 0.72
C LYS A 205 0.63 15.84 -0.20
N GLY A 206 0.01 16.66 -1.05
CA GLY A 206 0.76 17.65 -1.81
C GLY A 206 1.34 18.72 -0.89
N LYS A 207 2.31 19.48 -1.39
CA LYS A 207 2.90 20.62 -0.68
C LYS A 207 1.86 21.64 -0.18
N HIS A 208 0.78 21.82 -0.94
CA HIS A 208 -0.34 22.71 -0.66
C HIS A 208 -1.65 21.91 -0.60
N ASN A 209 -2.38 22.01 0.52
CA ASN A 209 -3.64 21.33 0.72
C ASN A 209 -4.83 22.24 0.45
N VAL A 210 -5.57 21.94 -0.62
CA VAL A 210 -6.79 22.68 -1.02
C VAL A 210 -8.00 21.98 -0.42
N ARG A 211 -8.69 22.66 0.50
CA ARG A 211 -9.88 22.17 1.20
C ARG A 211 -11.13 22.91 0.73
N VAL A 212 -12.09 22.19 0.15
CA VAL A 212 -13.37 22.76 -0.31
C VAL A 212 -14.49 22.39 0.66
N CYS A 213 -15.23 23.40 1.15
CA CYS A 213 -16.34 23.18 2.06
C CYS A 213 -17.63 22.77 1.32
N LEU A 214 -18.12 21.58 1.62
CA LEU A 214 -19.40 21.05 1.14
C LEU A 214 -20.48 21.02 2.23
N GLY A 215 -20.34 21.87 3.25
CA GLY A 215 -21.37 22.07 4.27
C GLY A 215 -22.62 22.71 3.70
N THR A 216 -23.75 22.61 4.41
CA THR A 216 -25.08 23.04 3.93
C THR A 216 -25.09 24.47 3.38
N ALA A 217 -24.46 25.43 4.07
CA ALA A 217 -24.40 26.82 3.62
C ALA A 217 -23.62 27.00 2.31
N CYS A 218 -22.54 26.25 2.12
CA CYS A 218 -21.74 26.29 0.90
C CYS A 218 -22.44 25.51 -0.23
N TYR A 219 -23.09 24.39 0.09
CA TYR A 219 -23.83 23.56 -0.86
C TYR A 219 -24.97 24.34 -1.53
N VAL A 220 -25.79 25.06 -0.74
CA VAL A 220 -26.88 25.91 -1.27
C VAL A 220 -26.34 27.02 -2.18
N LYS A 221 -25.12 27.50 -1.94
CA LYS A 221 -24.42 28.47 -2.80
C LYS A 221 -23.60 27.81 -3.92
N ARG A 222 -23.95 26.59 -4.33
CA ARG A 222 -23.36 25.89 -5.49
C ARG A 222 -21.88 25.54 -5.32
N ALA A 223 -21.40 25.28 -4.10
CA ALA A 223 -20.02 24.86 -3.86
C ALA A 223 -19.61 23.56 -4.58
N ALA A 224 -20.57 22.72 -4.98
CA ALA A 224 -20.32 21.56 -5.83
C ALA A 224 -19.70 21.96 -7.19
N GLU A 225 -20.11 23.08 -7.78
CA GLU A 225 -19.55 23.56 -9.05
C GLU A 225 -18.13 24.08 -8.89
N ILE A 226 -17.82 24.66 -7.73
CA ILE A 226 -16.45 25.07 -7.38
C ILE A 226 -15.57 23.84 -7.29
N LEU A 227 -16.05 22.78 -6.65
CA LEU A 227 -15.32 21.53 -6.55
C LEU A 227 -15.02 20.93 -7.93
N GLU A 228 -16.02 20.81 -8.81
CA GLU A 228 -15.83 20.30 -10.17
C GLU A 228 -14.80 21.13 -10.95
N LYS A 229 -14.85 22.46 -10.85
CA LYS A 229 -13.85 23.33 -11.47
C LYS A 229 -12.45 23.15 -10.92
N VAL A 230 -12.33 22.88 -9.63
CA VAL A 230 -11.04 22.59 -8.98
C VAL A 230 -10.52 21.21 -9.42
N LYS A 231 -11.38 20.20 -9.54
CA LYS A 231 -11.04 18.88 -10.09
C LYS A 231 -10.55 18.97 -11.53
N GLU A 232 -11.29 19.68 -12.38
CA GLU A 232 -10.90 19.92 -13.78
C GLU A 232 -9.55 20.64 -13.89
N TYR A 233 -9.30 21.64 -13.03
CA TYR A 233 -8.07 22.41 -13.07
C TYR A 233 -6.84 21.62 -12.57
N LEU A 234 -7.00 20.86 -11.48
CA LEU A 234 -5.91 20.08 -10.90
C LEU A 234 -5.74 18.69 -11.55
N GLY A 235 -6.74 18.22 -12.30
CA GLY A 235 -6.74 16.88 -12.91
C GLY A 235 -6.84 15.74 -11.89
N ILE A 236 -7.35 16.00 -10.68
CA ILE A 236 -7.43 15.02 -9.59
C ILE A 236 -8.82 14.98 -8.97
N ASP A 237 -9.20 13.82 -8.44
CA ASP A 237 -10.45 13.63 -7.71
C ASP A 237 -10.27 13.91 -6.20
N GLU A 238 -11.35 13.86 -5.43
CA GLU A 238 -11.35 14.09 -3.98
C GLU A 238 -10.42 13.12 -3.24
N GLY A 239 -9.54 13.66 -2.41
CA GLY A 239 -8.51 12.89 -1.71
C GLY A 239 -7.32 12.49 -2.60
N GLY A 240 -7.28 12.97 -3.84
CA GLY A 240 -6.16 12.79 -4.77
C GLY A 240 -5.02 13.78 -4.56
N ILE A 241 -3.89 13.48 -5.19
CA ILE A 241 -2.70 14.32 -5.27
C ILE A 241 -2.33 14.51 -6.73
N THR A 242 -1.91 15.72 -7.08
CA THR A 242 -1.40 16.04 -8.43
C THR A 242 -0.13 15.26 -8.74
N GLU A 243 0.10 14.94 -10.02
CA GLU A 243 1.32 14.22 -10.47
C GLU A 243 2.60 14.94 -10.04
N ASP A 244 2.57 16.28 -10.02
CA ASP A 244 3.68 17.15 -9.57
C ASP A 244 3.88 17.18 -8.05
N LYS A 245 3.07 16.44 -7.26
CA LYS A 245 3.06 16.42 -5.78
C LYS A 245 2.91 17.81 -5.13
N LYS A 246 2.49 18.84 -5.89
CA LYS A 246 2.33 20.21 -5.38
C LYS A 246 1.02 20.43 -4.64
N PHE A 247 -0.09 19.91 -5.17
CA PHE A 247 -1.43 20.14 -4.64
C PHE A 247 -2.12 18.84 -4.26
N SER A 248 -2.81 18.84 -3.12
CA SER A 248 -3.82 17.84 -2.74
C SER A 248 -5.20 18.47 -2.64
N LEU A 249 -6.23 17.71 -3.01
CA LEU A 249 -7.62 18.15 -2.94
C LEU A 249 -8.36 17.37 -1.85
N GLU A 250 -8.96 18.08 -0.91
CA GLU A 250 -9.72 17.48 0.19
C GLU A 250 -11.09 18.16 0.33
N THR A 251 -12.14 17.38 0.56
CA THR A 251 -13.48 17.91 0.80
C THR A 251 -13.81 17.82 2.29
N VAL A 252 -14.35 18.92 2.82
CA VAL A 252 -14.65 19.04 4.25
C VAL A 252 -16.10 19.44 4.45
N ARG A 253 -16.72 18.94 5.52
CA ARG A 253 -18.13 19.22 5.83
C ARG A 253 -18.35 20.61 6.43
N CYS A 254 -17.41 21.11 7.21
CA CYS A 254 -17.54 22.45 7.79
C CYS A 254 -16.16 23.04 8.07
N LEU A 255 -15.99 24.31 7.73
CA LEU A 255 -14.80 25.11 8.05
C LEU A 255 -15.09 26.22 9.08
N GLY A 256 -16.31 26.26 9.64
CA GLY A 256 -16.72 27.26 10.63
C GLY A 256 -16.93 28.68 10.07
N ALA A 257 -16.72 28.92 8.77
CA ALA A 257 -16.80 30.23 8.13
C ALA A 257 -18.08 30.42 7.29
N CYS A 258 -19.24 29.97 7.77
CA CYS A 258 -20.48 29.97 6.99
C CYS A 258 -20.92 31.37 6.50
N GLY A 259 -20.57 32.45 7.21
CA GLY A 259 -20.83 33.83 6.77
C GLY A 259 -20.11 34.23 5.49
N LEU A 260 -19.02 33.53 5.16
CA LEU A 260 -18.20 33.74 3.95
C LEU A 260 -18.48 32.70 2.86
N ALA A 261 -19.54 31.91 2.97
CA ALA A 261 -19.86 30.88 1.99
C ALA A 261 -20.05 31.46 0.57
N PRO A 262 -19.58 30.78 -0.50
CA PRO A 262 -18.78 29.54 -0.51
C PRO A 262 -17.33 29.73 -0.02
N VAL A 263 -16.82 28.75 0.75
CA VAL A 263 -15.49 28.82 1.37
C VAL A 263 -14.55 27.75 0.80
N VAL A 264 -13.36 28.18 0.43
CA VAL A 264 -12.22 27.32 0.08
C VAL A 264 -11.05 27.71 0.97
N VAL A 265 -10.29 26.74 1.47
CA VAL A 265 -9.08 26.98 2.25
C VAL A 265 -7.89 26.38 1.52
N VAL A 266 -6.83 27.15 1.32
CA VAL A 266 -5.55 26.62 0.82
C VAL A 266 -4.57 26.72 1.97
N ASP A 267 -4.09 25.57 2.45
CA ASP A 267 -3.27 25.47 3.66
C ASP A 267 -3.92 26.14 4.88
N HIS A 268 -3.53 27.38 5.19
CA HIS A 268 -4.00 28.17 6.32
C HIS A 268 -4.84 29.39 5.88
N ASP A 269 -4.85 29.70 4.59
CA ASP A 269 -5.50 30.89 4.03
C ASP A 269 -6.96 30.59 3.68
N ILE A 270 -7.86 31.38 4.22
CA ILE A 270 -9.31 31.22 4.07
C ILE A 270 -9.82 32.15 2.98
N TYR A 271 -10.36 31.57 1.92
CA TYR A 271 -10.98 32.29 0.81
C TYR A 271 -12.50 32.19 0.92
N GLY A 272 -13.13 33.34 1.14
CA GLY A 272 -14.58 33.51 1.20
C GLY A 272 -15.17 34.04 -0.10
N SER A 273 -16.48 33.84 -0.28
CA SER A 273 -17.24 34.32 -1.44
C SER A 273 -16.59 33.90 -2.77
N VAL A 274 -16.09 32.67 -2.81
CA VAL A 274 -15.31 32.19 -3.96
C VAL A 274 -16.25 31.92 -5.13
N ASP A 275 -15.98 32.57 -6.26
CA ASP A 275 -16.67 32.30 -7.53
C ASP A 275 -16.05 31.10 -8.26
N PRO A 276 -16.84 30.22 -8.88
CA PRO A 276 -16.35 29.07 -9.66
C PRO A 276 -15.36 29.44 -10.78
N VAL A 277 -15.45 30.66 -11.32
CA VAL A 277 -14.56 31.15 -12.39
C VAL A 277 -13.21 31.65 -11.85
N LYS A 278 -13.18 32.17 -10.61
CA LYS A 278 -11.99 32.77 -10.00
C LYS A 278 -11.19 31.81 -9.13
N VAL A 279 -11.76 30.65 -8.77
CA VAL A 279 -11.10 29.66 -7.92
C VAL A 279 -9.76 29.19 -8.50
N SER A 280 -9.67 28.97 -9.82
CA SER A 280 -8.42 28.58 -10.48
C SER A 280 -7.34 29.65 -10.35
N GLY A 281 -7.72 30.93 -10.36
CA GLY A 281 -6.79 32.05 -10.15
C GLY A 281 -6.25 32.12 -8.72
N THR A 282 -7.04 31.66 -7.74
CA THR A 282 -6.64 31.61 -6.33
C THR A 282 -5.60 30.50 -6.11
N ILE A 283 -5.81 29.33 -6.71
CA ILE A 283 -4.87 28.20 -6.62
C ILE A 283 -3.56 28.51 -7.35
N LYS A 284 -3.62 29.24 -8.49
CA LYS A 284 -2.43 29.66 -9.24
C LYS A 284 -1.42 30.48 -8.44
N GLN A 285 -1.84 31.18 -7.39
CA GLN A 285 -0.95 32.00 -6.55
C GLN A 285 0.06 31.15 -5.76
N TYR A 286 -0.19 29.85 -5.62
CA TYR A 286 0.63 28.91 -4.86
C TYR A 286 1.48 28.00 -5.75
N ASN A 287 1.53 28.26 -7.08
CA ASN A 287 2.24 27.42 -8.04
C ASN A 287 3.70 27.84 -8.28
#